data_AF-A0A9J6E3S9-F1
#
_entry.id   AF-A0A9J6E3S9-F1
#
_cell.length_a   1.000
_cell.length_b   1.000
_cell.length_c   1.000
_cell.angle_alpha   90.00
_cell.angle_beta   90.00
_cell.angle_gamma   90.00
#
_symmetry.space_group_name_H-M   'P 1'
#
loop_
_entity.id
_entity.type
_entity.pdbx_description
1 polymer ?
#
loop_
_entity_poly.entity_id
_entity_poly.type
_entity_poly.pdbx_seq_one_letter_code
_entity_poly.pdbx_strand_id
1 'polypeptide(L)'
;MDQDELTHECPNVTPQDEASASNVRPQRKTTLSTRAKEMYQTSREEHCRKLDSVWKNVESALQALSRAKGEQFTGAKTQLRASYECYKHATARYSAFLQKAKTSEARHELRLRQAIDEDREAIVSEKLQEATPQERDEAHETASQFSLSVHSRASSRLRRSGSSTISLAAVQARAQAEAVKARA
;
A
#
# COMPACT_ATOMS: atom_id res chain seq x y z
N MET A 1 17.68 65.06 -66.27
CA MET A 1 18.11 64.36 -67.48
C MET A 1 18.93 63.18 -66.98
N ASP A 2 18.25 62.12 -66.52
CA ASP A 2 17.77 60.98 -67.34
C ASP A 2 18.99 60.18 -67.84
N GLN A 3 19.10 58.85 -67.78
CA GLN A 3 18.26 57.73 -67.31
C GLN A 3 19.15 56.47 -67.46
N ASP A 4 18.75 55.37 -66.82
CA ASP A 4 18.91 53.97 -67.24
C ASP A 4 20.25 53.19 -67.13
N GLU A 5 20.27 52.31 -66.12
CA GLU A 5 20.14 50.84 -66.23
C GLU A 5 20.87 50.12 -67.38
N LEU A 6 21.80 49.20 -67.05
CA LEU A 6 21.89 47.91 -67.74
C LEU A 6 22.57 46.85 -66.84
N THR A 7 21.82 45.77 -66.62
CA THR A 7 22.20 44.51 -65.99
C THR A 7 23.18 43.72 -66.85
N HIS A 8 24.06 42.91 -66.23
CA HIS A 8 24.52 41.66 -66.82
C HIS A 8 24.96 40.66 -65.74
N GLU A 9 24.19 39.57 -65.65
CA GLU A 9 24.48 38.33 -64.92
C GLU A 9 25.69 37.58 -65.48
N CYS A 10 26.40 36.85 -64.60
CA CYS A 10 26.76 35.40 -64.71
C CYS A 10 27.93 35.06 -63.74
N PRO A 11 28.16 33.80 -63.34
CA PRO A 11 27.20 32.73 -63.03
C PRO A 11 27.49 31.99 -61.71
N ASN A 12 26.47 31.21 -61.34
CA ASN A 12 26.36 30.14 -60.37
C ASN A 12 27.61 29.24 -60.17
N VAL A 13 28.08 29.10 -58.92
CA VAL A 13 28.82 27.92 -58.43
C VAL A 13 28.30 27.56 -57.04
N THR A 14 27.45 26.54 -56.97
CA THR A 14 27.01 25.90 -55.73
C THR A 14 28.09 24.94 -55.23
N PRO A 15 28.36 24.89 -53.92
CA PRO A 15 28.71 23.64 -53.26
C PRO A 15 27.49 23.11 -52.51
N GLN A 16 27.03 21.93 -52.91
CA GLN A 16 26.16 21.08 -52.08
C GLN A 16 26.93 20.66 -50.84
N ASP A 17 26.51 21.12 -49.67
CA ASP A 17 26.79 20.47 -48.40
C ASP A 17 25.47 20.14 -47.71
N GLU A 18 25.07 18.88 -47.86
CA GLU A 18 24.40 18.00 -46.90
C GLU A 18 23.85 18.65 -45.61
N ALA A 19 22.84 19.50 -45.73
CA ALA A 19 22.01 19.88 -44.59
C ALA A 19 20.96 18.80 -44.34
N SER A 20 21.38 17.68 -43.75
CA SER A 20 20.51 16.79 -42.97
C SER A 20 20.08 17.52 -41.67
N ALA A 21 19.35 18.64 -41.82
CA ALA A 21 18.70 19.31 -40.72
C ALA A 21 17.41 18.56 -40.43
N SER A 22 17.49 17.70 -39.42
CA SER A 22 16.37 17.03 -38.77
C SER A 22 15.12 17.92 -38.76
N ASN A 23 14.08 17.47 -39.47
CA ASN A 23 12.79 18.14 -39.59
C ASN A 23 12.00 17.99 -38.27
N VAL A 24 12.56 18.48 -37.16
CA VAL A 24 11.92 18.51 -35.85
C VAL A 24 11.03 19.73 -35.83
N ARG A 25 9.74 19.54 -36.15
CA ARG A 25 8.72 20.57 -35.96
C ARG A 25 8.89 21.18 -34.55
N PRO A 26 9.03 22.50 -34.42
CA PRO A 26 9.08 23.15 -33.12
C PRO A 26 7.83 22.75 -32.32
N GLN A 27 8.00 22.00 -31.24
CA GLN A 27 6.91 21.74 -30.30
C GLN A 27 6.48 23.09 -29.72
N ARG A 28 5.25 23.51 -30.04
CA ARG A 28 4.66 24.71 -29.45
C ARG A 28 4.63 24.53 -27.93
N LYS A 29 5.43 25.35 -27.22
CA LYS A 29 5.35 25.47 -25.77
C LYS A 29 4.02 26.14 -25.43
N THR A 30 2.98 25.35 -25.14
CA THR A 30 1.71 25.87 -24.64
C THR A 30 1.90 26.30 -23.19
N THR A 31 2.15 27.59 -22.96
CA THR A 31 2.11 28.17 -21.62
C THR A 31 0.67 28.24 -21.15
N LEU A 32 0.38 27.64 -19.98
CA LEU A 32 -0.93 27.72 -19.34
C LEU A 32 -1.38 29.18 -19.17
N SER A 33 -2.65 29.45 -19.45
CA SER A 33 -3.26 30.75 -19.16
C SER A 33 -3.24 31.02 -17.65
N THR A 34 -3.26 32.29 -17.25
CA THR A 34 -3.27 32.70 -15.83
C THR A 34 -4.39 31.98 -15.05
N ARG A 35 -5.60 31.96 -15.61
CA ARG A 35 -6.75 31.23 -15.05
C ARG A 35 -6.49 29.74 -14.89
N ALA A 36 -5.82 29.09 -15.86
CA ALA A 36 -5.50 27.67 -15.77
C ALA A 36 -4.45 27.38 -14.67
N LYS A 37 -3.50 28.29 -14.46
CA LYS A 37 -2.53 28.21 -13.35
C LYS A 37 -3.21 28.37 -11.99
N GLU A 38 -4.10 29.34 -11.85
CA GLU A 38 -4.88 29.56 -10.63
C GLU A 38 -5.75 28.35 -10.29
N MET A 39 -6.49 27.80 -11.27
CA MET A 39 -7.28 26.59 -11.04
C MET A 39 -6.40 25.40 -10.65
N TYR A 40 -5.25 25.22 -11.29
CA TYR A 40 -4.29 24.17 -10.92
C TYR A 40 -3.84 24.34 -9.46
N GLN A 41 -3.47 25.55 -9.04
CA GLN A 41 -3.02 25.82 -7.67
C GLN A 41 -4.14 25.55 -6.65
N THR A 42 -5.35 26.01 -6.92
CA THR A 42 -6.50 25.76 -6.04
C THR A 42 -6.80 24.26 -5.90
N SER A 43 -6.86 23.52 -7.00
CA SER A 43 -7.09 22.07 -6.97
C SER A 43 -5.95 21.32 -6.27
N ARG A 44 -4.71 21.74 -6.50
CA ARG A 44 -3.53 21.20 -5.82
C ARG A 44 -3.63 21.36 -4.31
N GLU A 45 -3.95 22.56 -3.84
CA GLU A 45 -4.13 22.84 -2.41
C GLU A 45 -5.27 22.03 -1.80
N GLU A 46 -6.40 21.89 -2.50
CA GLU A 46 -7.52 21.09 -2.04
C GLU A 46 -7.12 19.62 -1.85
N HIS A 47 -6.41 19.05 -2.83
CA HIS A 47 -5.88 17.69 -2.72
C HIS A 47 -4.88 17.55 -1.56
N CYS A 48 -3.95 18.49 -1.40
CA CYS A 48 -3.00 18.49 -0.28
C CYS A 48 -3.72 18.53 1.08
N ARG A 49 -4.67 19.45 1.27
CA ARG A 49 -5.47 19.52 2.51
C ARG A 49 -6.22 18.22 2.78
N LYS A 50 -6.79 17.61 1.74
CA LYS A 50 -7.50 16.34 1.88
C LYS A 50 -6.55 15.21 2.28
N LEU A 51 -5.38 15.14 1.67
CA LEU A 51 -4.35 14.14 1.98
C LEU A 51 -3.84 14.27 3.41
N ASP A 52 -3.59 15.51 3.87
CA ASP A 52 -3.16 15.75 5.24
C ASP A 52 -4.25 15.37 6.25
N SER A 53 -5.51 15.70 5.96
CA SER A 53 -6.65 15.32 6.80
C SER A 53 -6.79 13.80 6.91
N VAL A 54 -6.69 13.07 5.79
CA VAL A 54 -6.83 11.61 5.81
C VAL A 54 -5.60 10.95 6.45
N TRP A 55 -4.40 11.50 6.25
CA TRP A 55 -3.19 10.99 6.90
C TRP A 55 -3.24 11.15 8.42
N LYS A 56 -3.76 12.26 8.95
CA LYS A 56 -3.99 12.43 10.40
C LYS A 56 -4.88 11.33 10.99
N ASN A 57 -5.86 10.83 10.23
CA ASN A 57 -6.68 9.71 10.67
C ASN A 57 -5.86 8.41 10.73
N VAL A 58 -4.94 8.19 9.79
CA VAL A 58 -3.99 7.07 9.82
C VAL A 58 -3.08 7.18 11.05
N GLU A 59 -2.51 8.36 11.32
CA GLU A 59 -1.68 8.61 12.50
C GLU A 59 -2.45 8.33 13.80
N SER A 60 -3.70 8.77 13.90
CA SER A 60 -4.55 8.48 15.05
C SER A 60 -4.81 6.98 15.19
N ALA A 61 -5.01 6.25 14.09
CA ALA A 61 -5.22 4.80 14.12
C ALA A 61 -3.93 4.03 14.48
N LEU A 62 -2.76 4.50 14.02
CA LEU A 62 -1.45 3.99 14.43
C LEU A 62 -1.25 4.14 15.94
N GLN A 63 -1.56 5.32 16.48
CA GLN A 63 -1.50 5.57 17.93
C GLN A 63 -2.47 4.68 18.70
N ALA A 64 -3.71 4.53 18.22
CA ALA A 64 -4.69 3.64 18.85
C ALA A 64 -4.19 2.19 18.87
N LEU A 65 -3.63 1.70 17.76
CA LEU A 65 -3.07 0.35 17.67
C LEU A 65 -1.92 0.14 18.65
N SER A 66 -1.02 1.11 18.79
CA SER A 66 0.12 1.03 19.73
C SER A 66 -0.29 0.93 21.20
N ARG A 67 -1.50 1.38 21.55
CA ARG A 67 -2.04 1.39 22.92
C ARG A 67 -3.04 0.25 23.18
N ALA A 68 -3.58 -0.33 22.12
CA ALA A 68 -4.61 -1.36 22.20
C ALA A 68 -4.05 -2.66 22.80
N LYS A 69 -4.87 -3.33 23.62
CA LYS A 69 -4.54 -4.63 24.24
C LYS A 69 -5.76 -5.55 24.16
N GLY A 70 -5.51 -6.86 24.13
CA GLY A 70 -6.57 -7.87 24.09
C GLY A 70 -7.53 -7.66 22.93
N GLU A 71 -8.84 -7.69 23.21
CA GLU A 71 -9.89 -7.58 22.19
C GLU A 71 -9.89 -6.24 21.42
N GLN A 72 -9.42 -5.16 22.04
CA GLN A 72 -9.34 -3.84 21.38
C GLN A 72 -8.31 -3.81 20.25
N PHE A 73 -7.34 -4.72 20.28
CA PHE A 73 -6.25 -4.80 19.32
C PHE A 73 -6.76 -5.08 17.89
N THR A 74 -7.64 -6.06 17.76
CA THR A 74 -8.25 -6.44 16.47
C THR A 74 -9.07 -5.29 15.89
N GLY A 75 -9.80 -4.56 16.74
CA GLY A 75 -10.55 -3.36 16.36
C GLY A 75 -9.62 -2.25 15.84
N ALA A 76 -8.57 -1.91 16.60
CA ALA A 76 -7.59 -0.90 16.21
C ALA A 76 -6.85 -1.26 14.91
N LYS A 77 -6.51 -2.54 14.72
CA LYS A 77 -5.88 -3.04 13.48
C LYS A 77 -6.80 -2.87 12.28
N THR A 78 -8.08 -3.17 12.44
CA THR A 78 -9.10 -3.01 11.39
C THR A 78 -9.30 -1.53 11.05
N GLN A 79 -9.35 -0.66 12.06
CA GLN A 79 -9.45 0.78 11.88
C GLN A 79 -8.23 1.37 11.15
N LEU A 80 -7.02 0.90 11.46
CA LEU A 80 -5.81 1.31 10.75
C LEU A 80 -5.88 0.94 9.26
N ARG A 81 -6.27 -0.30 8.95
CA ARG A 81 -6.45 -0.74 7.56
C ARG A 81 -7.46 0.13 6.83
N ALA A 82 -8.64 0.35 7.40
CA ALA A 82 -9.67 1.18 6.78
C ALA A 82 -9.21 2.63 6.54
N SER A 83 -8.52 3.23 7.52
CA SER A 83 -7.98 4.58 7.41
C SER A 83 -6.90 4.69 6.33
N TYR A 84 -6.04 3.67 6.23
CA TYR A 84 -4.98 3.63 5.24
C TYR A 84 -5.51 3.39 3.83
N GLU A 85 -6.55 2.59 3.66
CA GLU A 85 -7.24 2.45 2.36
C GLU A 85 -7.84 3.80 1.89
N CYS A 86 -8.45 4.56 2.81
CA CYS A 86 -8.93 5.90 2.49
C CYS A 86 -7.79 6.83 2.04
N TYR A 87 -6.62 6.70 2.68
CA TYR A 87 -5.41 7.44 2.30
C TYR A 87 -4.92 7.05 0.90
N LYS A 88 -4.85 5.74 0.59
CA LYS A 88 -4.48 5.23 -0.74
C LYS A 88 -5.41 5.75 -1.83
N HIS A 89 -6.72 5.76 -1.58
CA HIS A 89 -7.68 6.32 -2.54
C HIS A 89 -7.49 7.83 -2.76
N ALA A 90 -7.27 8.62 -1.70
CA ALA A 90 -7.00 10.05 -1.84
C ALA A 90 -5.71 10.31 -2.63
N THR A 91 -4.68 9.51 -2.38
CA THR A 91 -3.38 9.57 -3.06
C THR A 91 -3.53 9.25 -4.55
N ALA A 92 -4.24 8.17 -4.90
CA ALA A 92 -4.49 7.81 -6.29
C ALA A 92 -5.21 8.92 -7.07
N ARG A 93 -6.19 9.59 -6.44
CA ARG A 93 -6.89 10.74 -7.05
C ARG A 93 -5.95 11.91 -7.31
N TYR A 94 -5.07 12.21 -6.35
CA TYR A 94 -4.12 13.30 -6.52
C TYR A 94 -3.05 12.98 -7.59
N SER A 95 -2.52 11.76 -7.59
CA SER A 95 -1.60 11.30 -8.63
C SER A 95 -2.21 11.37 -10.03
N ALA A 96 -3.49 11.00 -10.18
CA ALA A 96 -4.22 11.15 -11.43
C ALA A 96 -4.38 12.62 -11.86
N PHE A 97 -4.61 13.54 -10.91
CA PHE A 97 -4.63 14.98 -11.17
C PHE A 97 -3.27 15.49 -11.69
N LEU A 98 -2.18 15.13 -11.01
CA LEU A 98 -0.81 15.52 -11.40
C LEU A 98 -0.43 14.98 -12.79
N GLN A 99 -0.77 13.72 -13.07
CA GLN A 99 -0.55 13.12 -14.39
C GLN A 99 -1.32 13.84 -15.51
N LYS A 100 -2.57 14.27 -15.23
CA LYS A 100 -3.40 15.03 -16.19
C LYS A 100 -2.86 16.42 -16.46
N ALA A 101 -2.23 17.07 -15.48
CA ALA A 101 -1.69 18.42 -15.65
C ALA A 101 -0.56 18.49 -16.69
N LYS A 102 0.21 17.40 -16.86
CA LYS A 102 1.32 17.28 -17.84
C LYS A 102 2.37 18.41 -17.78
N THR A 103 2.50 19.08 -16.64
CA THR A 103 3.50 20.14 -16.42
C THR A 103 4.81 19.56 -15.85
N SER A 104 5.89 20.33 -15.90
CA SER A 104 7.16 19.99 -15.23
C SER A 104 6.98 19.92 -13.72
N GLU A 105 6.23 20.87 -13.17
CA GLU A 105 5.93 21.05 -11.75
C GLU A 105 5.13 19.84 -11.24
N ALA A 106 4.08 19.43 -11.96
CA ALA A 106 3.28 18.27 -11.58
C ALA A 106 4.08 16.96 -11.64
N ARG A 107 5.00 16.83 -12.61
CA ARG A 107 5.90 15.66 -12.69
C ARG A 107 6.95 15.63 -11.57
N HIS A 108 7.42 16.78 -11.12
CA HIS A 108 8.30 16.87 -9.96
C HIS A 108 7.54 16.53 -8.68
N GLU A 109 6.36 17.12 -8.50
CA GLU A 109 5.50 16.88 -7.35
C GLU A 109 5.03 15.42 -7.25
N LEU A 110 4.71 14.77 -8.37
CA LEU A 110 4.37 13.35 -8.40
C LEU A 110 5.49 12.48 -7.83
N ARG A 111 6.76 12.76 -8.20
CA ARG A 111 7.92 12.02 -7.69
C ARG A 111 8.13 12.22 -6.20
N LEU A 112 8.03 13.47 -5.72
CA LEU A 112 8.09 13.76 -4.30
C LEU A 112 6.99 13.01 -3.54
N ARG A 113 5.79 12.95 -4.13
CA ARG A 113 4.66 12.32 -3.47
C ARG A 113 4.81 10.80 -3.39
N GLN A 114 5.32 10.17 -4.45
CA GLN A 114 5.64 8.75 -4.45
C GLN A 114 6.61 8.36 -3.33
N ALA A 115 7.68 9.13 -3.14
CA ALA A 115 8.63 8.88 -2.05
C ALA A 115 7.96 8.98 -0.66
N ILE A 116 7.14 10.02 -0.45
CA ILE A 116 6.37 10.17 0.80
C ILE A 116 5.40 8.98 1.01
N ASP A 117 4.75 8.52 -0.06
CA ASP A 117 3.79 7.42 0.02
C ASP A 117 4.49 6.09 0.29
N GLU A 118 5.68 5.85 -0.26
CA GLU A 118 6.54 4.70 0.03
C GLU A 118 6.96 4.69 1.51
N ASP A 119 7.43 5.82 2.05
CA ASP A 119 7.77 5.94 3.48
C ASP A 119 6.56 5.64 4.38
N ARG A 120 5.40 6.18 4.02
CA ARG A 120 4.16 5.98 4.78
C ARG A 120 3.65 4.55 4.68
N GLU A 121 3.81 3.90 3.52
CA GLU A 121 3.48 2.49 3.33
C GLU A 121 4.37 1.59 4.18
N ALA A 122 5.67 1.89 4.26
CA ALA A 122 6.59 1.16 5.13
C ALA A 122 6.15 1.23 6.60
N ILE A 123 5.85 2.44 7.11
CA ILE A 123 5.39 2.65 8.49
C ILE A 123 4.13 1.83 8.79
N VAL A 124 3.13 1.89 7.92
CA VAL A 124 1.86 1.17 8.14
C VAL A 124 2.05 -0.35 8.02
N SER A 125 2.86 -0.80 7.06
CA SER A 125 3.13 -2.21 6.84
C SER A 125 3.88 -2.84 8.02
N GLU A 126 4.92 -2.18 8.52
CA GLU A 126 5.64 -2.58 9.73
C GLU A 126 4.69 -2.73 10.92
N LYS A 127 3.84 -1.73 11.16
CA LYS A 127 2.90 -1.76 12.29
C LYS A 127 1.82 -2.84 12.15
N LEU A 128 1.38 -3.14 10.93
CA LEU A 128 0.43 -4.21 10.68
C LEU A 128 1.07 -5.61 10.82
N GLN A 129 2.36 -5.74 10.52
CA GLN A 129 3.16 -6.96 10.69
C GLN A 129 3.51 -7.23 12.15
N GLU A 130 3.97 -6.22 12.89
CA GLU A 130 4.12 -6.29 14.36
C GLU A 130 2.80 -6.70 15.02
N ALA A 131 1.68 -6.26 14.43
CA ALA A 131 0.35 -6.57 14.91
C ALA A 131 -0.23 -7.91 14.41
N THR A 132 0.57 -8.74 13.77
CA THR A 132 0.22 -10.15 13.58
C THR A 132 0.76 -10.89 14.80
N PRO A 133 -0.07 -11.67 15.53
CA PRO A 133 0.48 -12.49 16.59
C PRO A 133 1.53 -13.39 15.95
N GLN A 134 2.79 -13.13 16.26
CA GLN A 134 3.83 -14.10 16.09
C GLN A 134 3.36 -15.27 16.98
N GLU A 135 2.95 -16.37 16.36
CA GLU A 135 2.79 -17.64 17.06
C GLU A 135 4.16 -17.93 17.69
N ARG A 136 4.38 -17.38 18.88
CA ARG A 136 5.39 -17.91 19.77
C ARG A 136 4.86 -19.29 20.08
N ASP A 137 5.53 -20.28 19.52
CA ASP A 137 5.52 -21.64 20.02
C ASP A 137 5.84 -21.59 21.52
N GLU A 138 4.82 -21.35 22.35
CA GLU A 138 4.84 -21.67 23.78
C GLU A 138 4.57 -23.18 23.93
N ALA A 139 5.39 -23.96 23.23
CA ALA A 139 5.72 -25.32 23.62
C ALA A 139 7.00 -25.21 24.47
N HIS A 140 7.04 -25.89 25.62
CA HIS A 140 8.05 -25.80 26.70
C HIS A 140 7.75 -24.65 27.68
N GLU A 141 7.31 -24.85 28.92
CA GLU A 141 7.61 -25.92 29.89
C GLU A 141 6.37 -26.24 30.75
N THR A 142 5.77 -27.42 30.54
CA THR A 142 5.01 -28.10 31.60
C THR A 142 5.93 -29.09 32.28
N ALA A 143 6.73 -28.62 33.23
CA ALA A 143 7.44 -29.51 34.12
C ALA A 143 7.38 -29.01 35.56
N SER A 144 6.74 -29.83 36.39
CA SER A 144 6.86 -29.87 37.85
C SER A 144 6.00 -28.89 38.65
N GLN A 145 4.76 -29.29 38.90
CA GLN A 145 4.24 -29.26 40.26
C GLN A 145 3.64 -30.63 40.62
N PHE A 146 4.49 -31.44 41.24
CA PHE A 146 4.11 -32.61 41.99
C PHE A 146 3.38 -32.14 43.25
N SER A 147 2.12 -32.53 43.44
CA SER A 147 1.48 -32.48 44.76
C SER A 147 0.40 -33.55 44.84
N LEU A 148 0.75 -34.62 45.55
CA LEU A 148 -0.15 -35.67 45.99
C LEU A 148 -1.11 -35.09 47.04
N SER A 149 -2.41 -35.37 46.93
CA SER A 149 -3.23 -35.58 48.12
C SER A 149 -4.40 -36.52 47.79
N VAL A 150 -4.62 -37.43 48.72
CA VAL A 150 -5.46 -38.63 48.63
C VAL A 150 -6.81 -38.36 49.30
N HIS A 151 -7.84 -39.13 48.88
CA HIS A 151 -9.15 -39.40 49.51
C HIS A 151 -10.32 -38.50 49.10
N SER A 152 -11.28 -39.05 48.33
CA SER A 152 -12.51 -39.59 48.91
C SER A 152 -13.55 -40.01 47.86
N ARG A 153 -14.24 -41.10 48.19
CA ARG A 153 -15.42 -41.67 47.53
C ARG A 153 -16.57 -40.66 47.47
N ALA A 154 -17.32 -40.62 46.36
CA ALA A 154 -18.76 -40.88 46.35
C ALA A 154 -19.37 -40.61 44.96
N SER A 155 -20.37 -41.44 44.66
CA SER A 155 -21.21 -41.53 43.48
C SER A 155 -21.98 -40.24 43.18
N SER A 156 -22.04 -39.83 41.91
CA SER A 156 -23.25 -39.25 41.34
C SER A 156 -23.38 -39.58 39.85
N ARG A 157 -24.48 -40.26 39.55
CA ARG A 157 -25.04 -40.44 38.21
C ARG A 157 -25.55 -39.08 37.74
N LEU A 158 -25.30 -38.69 36.49
CA LEU A 158 -26.34 -38.46 35.47
C LEU A 158 -25.77 -37.87 34.16
N ARG A 159 -26.15 -38.53 33.05
CA ARG A 159 -26.54 -37.96 31.74
C ARG A 159 -25.56 -37.05 30.97
N ARG A 160 -24.72 -37.71 30.16
CA ARG A 160 -24.72 -37.70 28.68
C ARG A 160 -24.99 -36.33 27.99
N SER A 161 -23.93 -35.53 27.86
CA SER A 161 -23.77 -34.50 26.83
C SER A 161 -22.84 -35.05 25.73
N GLY A 162 -23.43 -35.38 24.59
CA GLY A 162 -22.70 -35.80 23.40
C GLY A 162 -22.33 -34.59 22.56
N SER A 163 -21.10 -34.12 22.71
CA SER A 163 -20.40 -33.34 21.70
C SER A 163 -18.92 -33.69 21.83
N SER A 164 -18.51 -34.73 21.10
CA SER A 164 -17.15 -35.24 21.13
C SER A 164 -16.31 -34.52 20.07
N THR A 165 -15.44 -33.62 20.50
CA THR A 165 -14.23 -33.27 19.74
C THR A 165 -13.31 -34.47 19.80
N ILE A 166 -13.37 -35.31 18.77
CA ILE A 166 -12.46 -36.44 18.62
C ILE A 166 -11.08 -35.86 18.36
N SER A 167 -10.18 -36.00 19.34
CA SER A 167 -8.79 -35.60 19.21
C SER A 167 -8.12 -36.37 18.07
N LEU A 168 -7.21 -35.72 17.33
CA LEU A 168 -6.46 -36.33 16.22
C LEU A 168 -5.78 -37.65 16.63
N ALA A 169 -5.34 -37.74 17.89
CA ALA A 169 -4.79 -38.96 18.49
C ALA A 169 -5.80 -40.13 18.56
N ALA A 170 -7.08 -39.84 18.82
CA ALA A 170 -8.13 -40.87 18.84
C ALA A 170 -8.50 -41.34 17.41
N VAL A 171 -8.37 -40.46 16.41
CA VAL A 171 -8.48 -40.83 14.98
C VAL A 171 -7.30 -41.70 14.56
N GLN A 172 -6.07 -41.32 14.93
CA GLN A 172 -4.86 -42.10 14.63
C GLN A 172 -4.85 -43.47 15.32
N ALA A 173 -5.31 -43.55 16.58
CA ALA A 173 -5.43 -44.82 17.29
C ALA A 173 -6.44 -45.78 16.63
N ARG A 174 -7.56 -45.27 16.09
CA ARG A 174 -8.50 -46.09 15.31
C ARG A 174 -7.93 -46.53 13.97
N ALA A 175 -7.24 -45.63 13.26
CA ALA A 175 -6.61 -45.96 11.98
C ALA A 175 -5.52 -47.06 12.13
N GLN A 176 -4.75 -47.02 13.22
CA GLN A 176 -3.75 -48.06 13.50
C GLN A 176 -4.40 -49.39 13.91
N ALA A 177 -5.51 -49.37 14.64
CA ALA A 177 -6.23 -50.59 15.01
C ALA A 177 -6.88 -51.29 13.81
N GLU A 178 -7.34 -50.56 12.79
CA GLU A 178 -7.84 -51.15 11.54
C GLU A 178 -6.71 -51.67 10.64
N ALA A 179 -5.57 -51.00 10.61
CA ALA A 179 -4.40 -51.46 9.84
C ALA A 179 -3.82 -52.80 10.36
N VAL A 180 -3.92 -53.07 11.67
CA VAL A 180 -3.50 -54.36 12.26
C VAL A 180 -4.51 -55.47 11.94
N LYS A 181 -5.81 -55.16 11.85
CA LYS A 181 -6.84 -56.13 11.45
C LYS A 181 -6.78 -56.52 9.97
N ALA A 182 -6.29 -55.64 9.10
CA ALA A 182 -6.11 -55.93 7.67
C ALA A 182 -4.82 -56.73 7.35
N ARG A 183 -3.99 -57.01 8.36
CA ARG A 183 -2.73 -57.76 8.24
C ARG A 183 -2.74 -59.13 8.91
N ALA A 184 -3.87 -59.52 9.51
CA ALA A 184 -4.14 -60.88 9.99
C ALA A 184 -5.03 -61.59 8.97
#